data_AF-A0A9P3JH16-F1
#
_entry.id   AF-A0A9P3JH16-F1
#
_cell.length_a   1.000
_cell.length_b   1.000
_cell.length_c   1.000
_cell.angle_alpha   90.00
_cell.angle_beta   90.00
_cell.angle_gamma   90.00
#
_symmetry.space_group_name_H-M   'P 1'
#
loop_
_entity.id
_entity.type
_entity.pdbx_description
1 polymer ?
#
loop_
_entity_poly.entity_id
_entity_poly.type
_entity_poly.pdbx_seq_one_letter_code
_entity_poly.pdbx_strand_id
1 'polypeptide(L)'
;LAAIKTALKQKNYNSYITLMESSKFNDTLLTILPKYQVTLLVGQTKAFAKLKNWESIKKTARTGFQIAAFNMLGSLHTKKAMAGYPMGKTFSTGDYTYLQTKLKSKKGFALGTTASNGSIVEWTVYMDAQVIVHGVDTVIMPPKFK
;
A
#
# COMPACT_ATOMS: atom_id res chain seq x y z
N LEU A 1 0.56 10.31 11.81
CA LEU A 1 1.74 9.88 11.01
C LEU A 1 2.83 9.20 11.84
N ALA A 2 3.32 9.80 12.94
CA ALA A 2 4.35 9.18 13.78
C ALA A 2 3.97 7.76 14.26
N ALA A 3 2.74 7.56 14.74
CA ALA A 3 2.23 6.25 15.15
C ALA A 3 2.25 5.20 14.02
N ILE A 4 1.88 5.59 12.80
CA ILE A 4 1.96 4.73 11.61
C ILE A 4 3.41 4.28 11.39
N LYS A 5 4.37 5.23 11.38
CA LYS A 5 5.79 4.90 11.19
C LYS A 5 6.33 4.00 12.30
N THR A 6 5.94 4.23 13.56
CA THR A 6 6.31 3.36 14.69
C THR A 6 5.80 1.94 14.48
N ALA A 7 4.53 1.76 14.11
CA ALA A 7 3.95 0.45 13.84
C ALA A 7 4.64 -0.25 12.65
N LEU A 8 4.91 0.48 11.56
CA LEU A 8 5.65 -0.03 10.42
C LEU A 8 7.07 -0.48 10.80
N LYS A 9 7.78 0.30 11.63
CA LYS A 9 9.13 -0.01 12.09
C LYS A 9 9.15 -1.26 12.96
N GLN A 10 8.21 -1.39 13.91
CA GLN A 10 8.07 -2.58 14.76
C GLN A 10 7.83 -3.85 13.96
N LYS A 11 7.15 -3.74 12.81
CA LYS A 11 6.86 -4.87 11.92
C LYS A 11 7.85 -5.01 10.75
N ASN A 12 8.98 -4.29 10.78
CA ASN A 12 10.04 -4.34 9.77
C ASN A 12 9.57 -3.96 8.33
N TYR A 13 8.77 -2.90 8.20
CA TYR A 13 8.40 -2.28 6.92
C TYR A 13 9.29 -1.07 6.58
N ASN A 14 10.59 -1.13 6.94
CA ASN A 14 11.53 -0.02 6.80
C ASN A 14 11.66 0.49 5.37
N SER A 15 11.62 -0.39 4.35
CA SER A 15 11.65 0.06 2.94
C SER A 15 10.46 0.94 2.57
N TYR A 16 9.27 0.66 3.11
CA TYR A 16 8.11 1.50 2.88
C TYR A 16 8.24 2.85 3.60
N ILE A 17 8.80 2.87 4.82
CA ILE A 17 9.11 4.14 5.52
C ILE A 17 10.06 5.00 4.68
N THR A 18 11.14 4.41 4.16
CA THR A 18 12.07 5.09 3.26
C THR A 18 11.37 5.62 2.01
N LEU A 19 10.48 4.83 1.39
CA LEU A 19 9.67 5.27 0.25
C LEU A 19 8.82 6.50 0.61
N MET A 20 8.14 6.49 1.75
CA MET A 20 7.29 7.60 2.19
C MET A 20 8.08 8.90 2.41
N GLU A 21 9.29 8.77 2.95
CA GLU A 21 10.19 9.87 3.26
C GLU A 21 10.84 10.46 2.01
N SER A 22 11.40 9.62 1.14
CA SER A 22 12.09 10.10 -0.06
C SER A 22 11.16 10.65 -1.14
N SER A 23 9.85 10.35 -1.06
CA SER A 23 8.85 10.78 -2.03
C SER A 23 7.98 11.95 -1.59
N LYS A 24 8.20 12.51 -0.40
CA LYS A 24 7.30 13.51 0.22
C LYS A 24 5.84 13.03 0.39
N PHE A 25 5.61 11.72 0.36
CA PHE A 25 4.27 11.17 0.56
C PHE A 25 3.73 11.45 1.97
N ASN A 26 4.62 11.65 2.96
CA ASN A 26 4.26 12.10 4.30
C ASN A 26 3.41 13.37 4.28
N ASP A 27 3.76 14.37 3.47
CA ASP A 27 3.07 15.66 3.39
C ASP A 27 1.65 15.48 2.85
N THR A 28 1.50 14.57 1.89
CA THR A 28 0.22 14.19 1.31
C THR A 28 -0.67 13.48 2.33
N LEU A 29 -0.12 12.53 3.10
CA LEU A 29 -0.87 11.90 4.19
C LEU A 29 -1.29 12.89 5.27
N LEU A 30 -0.43 13.85 5.64
CA LEU A 30 -0.78 14.90 6.60
C LEU A 30 -1.93 15.78 6.11
N THR A 31 -2.06 15.98 4.80
CA THR A 31 -3.15 16.76 4.20
C THR A 31 -4.45 15.95 4.08
N ILE A 32 -4.35 14.65 3.82
CA ILE A 32 -5.50 13.78 3.50
C ILE A 32 -6.15 13.20 4.77
N LEU A 33 -5.34 12.66 5.69
CA LEU A 33 -5.83 11.93 6.86
C LEU A 33 -6.79 12.72 7.78
N PRO A 34 -6.73 14.06 7.88
CA PRO A 34 -7.75 14.81 8.62
C PRO A 34 -9.13 14.85 7.95
N LYS A 35 -9.21 14.59 6.64
CA LYS A 35 -10.42 14.79 5.81
C LYS A 35 -11.00 13.50 5.25
N TYR A 36 -10.17 12.48 5.11
CA TYR A 36 -10.54 11.25 4.42
C TYR A 36 -10.06 10.03 5.18
N GLN A 37 -10.91 9.02 5.17
CA GLN A 37 -10.55 7.68 5.56
C GLN A 37 -9.80 6.96 4.44
N VAL A 38 -8.70 6.31 4.78
CA VAL A 38 -7.87 5.60 3.78
C VAL A 38 -7.40 4.24 4.26
N THR A 39 -7.15 3.35 3.31
CA THR A 39 -6.39 2.11 3.55
C THR A 39 -5.06 2.17 2.81
N LEU A 40 -3.97 1.90 3.52
CA LEU A 40 -2.63 1.79 2.95
C LEU A 40 -2.24 0.33 2.80
N LEU A 41 -1.84 -0.05 1.58
CA LEU A 41 -1.28 -1.36 1.24
C LEU A 41 0.24 -1.24 1.20
N VAL A 42 0.93 -1.76 2.22
CA VAL A 42 2.37 -1.54 2.40
C VAL A 42 3.17 -2.80 2.08
N GLY A 43 4.09 -2.69 1.11
CA GLY A 43 5.01 -3.78 0.78
C GLY A 43 5.93 -4.11 1.95
N GLN A 44 6.05 -5.39 2.30
CA GLN A 44 7.06 -5.87 3.25
C GLN A 44 8.46 -5.52 2.75
N THR A 45 9.43 -5.31 3.65
CA THR A 45 10.82 -4.98 3.27
C THR A 45 11.41 -5.98 2.26
N LYS A 46 11.12 -7.29 2.41
CA LYS A 46 11.51 -8.33 1.46
C LYS A 46 10.85 -8.22 0.08
N ALA A 47 9.70 -7.55 -0.04
CA ALA A 47 9.04 -7.28 -1.31
C ALA A 47 9.84 -6.24 -2.12
N PHE A 48 10.30 -5.19 -1.46
CA PHE A 48 11.15 -4.16 -2.08
C PHE A 48 12.50 -4.71 -2.54
N ALA A 49 13.08 -5.66 -1.81
CA ALA A 49 14.33 -6.32 -2.20
C ALA A 49 14.24 -7.09 -3.53
N LYS A 50 13.02 -7.45 -3.97
CA LYS A 50 12.79 -8.12 -5.26
C LYS A 50 12.69 -7.13 -6.43
N LEU A 51 12.57 -5.83 -6.17
CA LEU A 51 12.51 -4.81 -7.19
C LEU A 51 13.91 -4.49 -7.71
N LYS A 52 14.20 -4.86 -8.97
CA LYS A 52 15.50 -4.58 -9.62
C LYS A 52 15.87 -3.08 -9.63
N ASN A 53 14.86 -2.21 -9.60
CA ASN A 53 14.98 -0.76 -9.67
C ASN A 53 14.80 -0.05 -8.32
N TRP A 54 14.82 -0.76 -7.18
CA TRP A 54 14.58 -0.16 -5.87
C TRP A 54 15.49 1.04 -5.56
N GLU A 55 16.78 0.95 -5.88
CA GLU A 55 17.73 2.05 -5.67
C GLU A 55 17.39 3.30 -6.48
N SER A 56 16.84 3.14 -7.69
CA SER A 56 16.38 4.24 -8.53
C SER A 56 15.06 4.83 -8.02
N ILE A 57 14.12 3.98 -7.60
CA ILE A 57 12.83 4.39 -7.02
C ILE A 57 13.05 5.28 -5.80
N LYS A 58 13.94 4.88 -4.87
CA LYS A 58 14.25 5.66 -3.67
C LYS A 58 14.77 7.07 -4.00
N LYS A 59 15.52 7.22 -5.09
CA LYS A 59 16.12 8.49 -5.52
C LYS A 59 15.15 9.38 -6.31
N THR A 60 14.10 8.80 -6.89
CA THR A 60 13.16 9.52 -7.74
C THR A 60 11.86 9.80 -6.97
N ALA A 61 11.80 10.96 -6.31
CA ALA A 61 10.67 11.33 -5.45
C ALA A 61 9.30 11.16 -6.15
N ARG A 62 9.19 11.56 -7.43
CA ARG A 62 7.96 11.41 -8.22
C ARG A 62 7.53 9.95 -8.39
N THR A 63 8.46 9.05 -8.72
CA THR A 63 8.16 7.62 -8.90
C THR A 63 7.76 7.00 -7.57
N GLY A 64 8.52 7.29 -6.50
CA GLY A 64 8.19 6.80 -5.18
C GLY A 64 6.82 7.26 -4.70
N PHE A 65 6.47 8.52 -4.98
CA PHE A 65 5.17 9.09 -4.65
C PHE A 65 4.04 8.37 -5.38
N GLN A 66 4.20 8.16 -6.70
CA GLN A 66 3.18 7.50 -7.51
C GLN A 66 2.96 6.05 -7.07
N ILE A 67 4.00 5.33 -6.66
CA ILE A 67 3.86 3.99 -6.08
C ILE A 67 3.13 4.06 -4.74
N ALA A 68 3.55 4.92 -3.81
CA ALA A 68 2.94 5.03 -2.49
C ALA A 68 1.45 5.42 -2.57
N ALA A 69 1.12 6.41 -3.40
CA ALA A 69 -0.24 6.91 -3.57
C ALA A 69 -1.16 5.94 -4.33
N PHE A 70 -0.61 5.10 -5.20
CA PHE A 70 -1.34 4.01 -5.85
C PHE A 70 -1.77 2.93 -4.85
N ASN A 71 -0.94 2.69 -3.83
CA ASN A 71 -1.22 1.76 -2.75
C ASN A 71 -2.14 2.34 -1.66
N MET A 72 -2.79 3.49 -1.91
CA MET A 72 -3.73 4.12 -1.01
C MET A 72 -5.15 4.05 -1.58
N LEU A 73 -6.07 3.43 -0.83
CA LEU A 73 -7.48 3.28 -1.19
C LEU A 73 -8.34 4.26 -0.40
N GLY A 74 -9.34 4.87 -1.05
CA GLY A 74 -10.24 5.85 -0.44
C GLY A 74 -11.39 5.22 0.35
N SER A 75 -11.08 4.60 1.49
CA SER A 75 -11.98 4.28 2.61
C SER A 75 -11.28 3.31 3.58
N LEU A 76 -11.86 3.09 4.77
CA LEU A 76 -11.39 2.04 5.69
C LEU A 76 -11.83 0.65 5.21
N HIS A 77 -10.87 -0.17 4.85
CA HIS A 77 -11.11 -1.54 4.40
C HIS A 77 -10.55 -2.51 5.44
N THR A 78 -11.40 -2.95 6.37
CA THR A 78 -11.03 -4.02 7.29
C THR A 78 -11.00 -5.37 6.57
N LYS A 79 -10.40 -6.39 7.19
CA LYS A 79 -10.46 -7.78 6.69
C LYS A 79 -11.87 -8.25 6.35
N LYS A 80 -12.85 -7.90 7.19
CA LYS A 80 -14.26 -8.25 6.99
C LYS A 80 -14.86 -7.49 5.79
N ALA A 81 -14.56 -6.20 5.67
CA ALA A 81 -15.03 -5.38 4.56
C ALA A 81 -14.44 -5.84 3.21
N MET A 82 -13.13 -6.13 3.15
CA MET A 82 -12.48 -6.60 1.93
C MET A 82 -13.00 -7.95 1.42
N ALA A 83 -13.63 -8.77 2.28
CA ALA A 83 -14.19 -10.07 1.88
C ALA A 83 -15.37 -9.95 0.90
N GLY A 84 -16.03 -8.78 0.85
CA GLY A 84 -17.19 -8.53 -0.02
C GLY A 84 -16.94 -7.61 -1.21
N TYR A 85 -15.75 -7.00 -1.32
CA TYR A 85 -15.47 -5.94 -2.31
C TYR A 85 -14.40 -6.38 -3.32
N PRO A 86 -14.76 -6.56 -4.61
CA PRO A 86 -13.81 -7.03 -5.63
C PRO A 86 -12.82 -5.95 -6.13
N MET A 87 -13.06 -4.65 -5.88
CA MET A 87 -12.22 -3.54 -6.36
C MET A 87 -12.25 -2.31 -5.45
N GLY A 88 -11.10 -1.68 -5.22
CA GLY A 88 -10.96 -0.39 -4.51
C GLY A 88 -10.35 0.67 -5.42
N LYS A 89 -10.94 1.88 -5.45
CA LYS A 89 -10.40 3.02 -6.22
C LYS A 89 -9.15 3.58 -5.55
N THR A 90 -8.08 3.78 -6.31
CA THR A 90 -6.86 4.40 -5.78
C THR A 90 -7.09 5.90 -5.58
N PHE A 91 -6.51 6.47 -4.54
CA PHE A 91 -6.89 7.79 -4.06
C PHE A 91 -6.52 8.94 -5.02
N SER A 92 -5.43 8.82 -5.78
CA SER A 92 -4.85 9.98 -6.50
C SER A 92 -4.57 9.78 -7.98
N THR A 93 -4.63 8.55 -8.49
CA THR A 93 -4.25 8.28 -9.89
C THR A 93 -5.45 8.04 -10.80
N GLY A 94 -6.67 7.97 -10.25
CA GLY A 94 -7.87 7.60 -11.00
C GLY A 94 -7.89 6.13 -11.43
N ASP A 95 -6.84 5.38 -11.09
CA ASP A 95 -6.72 3.95 -11.37
C ASP A 95 -7.46 3.11 -10.31
N TYR A 96 -7.58 1.81 -10.59
CA TYR A 96 -8.20 0.86 -9.69
C TYR A 96 -7.18 -0.20 -9.27
N THR A 97 -7.13 -0.48 -7.97
CA THR A 97 -6.49 -1.69 -7.45
C THR A 97 -7.62 -2.70 -7.25
N TYR A 98 -7.58 -3.81 -7.99
CA TYR A 98 -8.56 -4.86 -7.73
C TYR A 98 -8.18 -5.65 -6.49
N LEU A 99 -9.21 -6.05 -5.77
CA LEU A 99 -9.20 -6.81 -4.54
C LEU A 99 -9.92 -8.13 -4.84
N GLN A 100 -9.25 -9.12 -5.42
CA GLN A 100 -9.94 -10.36 -5.78
C GLN A 100 -9.93 -11.35 -4.61
N THR A 101 -11.12 -11.71 -4.13
CA THR A 101 -11.33 -12.64 -3.01
C THR A 101 -11.25 -14.12 -3.40
N LYS A 102 -10.83 -14.46 -4.62
CA LYS A 102 -10.74 -15.86 -5.07
C LYS A 102 -9.49 -16.14 -5.89
N LEU A 103 -8.47 -16.67 -5.22
CA LEU A 103 -7.70 -17.77 -5.79
C LEU A 103 -8.00 -19.01 -4.94
N LYS A 104 -8.31 -20.13 -5.60
CA LYS A 104 -8.56 -21.44 -4.99
C LYS A 104 -7.29 -22.01 -4.34
N SER A 105 -6.67 -21.30 -3.42
CA SER A 105 -5.62 -21.81 -2.55
C SER A 105 -5.83 -21.21 -1.16
N LYS A 106 -5.72 -22.04 -0.14
CA LYS A 106 -6.22 -21.81 1.23
C LYS A 106 -5.53 -20.66 2.01
N LYS A 107 -4.93 -19.62 1.41
CA LYS A 107 -4.01 -18.71 2.13
C LYS A 107 -3.90 -17.23 1.67
N GLY A 108 -4.94 -16.54 1.20
CA GLY A 108 -4.83 -15.08 1.11
C GLY A 108 -5.86 -14.33 0.28
N PHE A 109 -5.92 -13.01 0.51
CA PHE A 109 -6.63 -12.06 -0.34
C PHE A 109 -5.65 -11.53 -1.38
N ALA A 110 -5.95 -11.71 -2.67
CA ALA A 110 -5.12 -11.22 -3.75
C ALA A 110 -5.42 -9.73 -4.02
N LEU A 111 -4.36 -8.96 -4.22
CA LEU A 111 -4.37 -7.55 -4.53
C LEU A 111 -3.59 -7.32 -5.81
N GLY A 112 -4.08 -6.48 -6.71
CA GLY A 112 -3.27 -6.18 -7.87
C GLY A 112 -3.87 -5.25 -8.90
N THR A 113 -3.12 -5.18 -10.00
CA THR A 113 -3.46 -4.58 -11.28
C THR A 113 -3.13 -5.60 -12.36
N THR A 114 -3.47 -5.29 -13.61
CA THR A 114 -3.00 -6.07 -14.76
C THR A 114 -1.47 -6.16 -14.87
N ALA A 115 -0.72 -5.30 -14.16
CA ALA A 115 0.74 -5.23 -14.20
C ALA A 115 1.45 -5.79 -12.95
N SER A 116 0.77 -5.89 -11.80
CA SER A 116 1.38 -6.39 -10.56
C SER A 116 0.34 -7.08 -9.69
N ASN A 117 0.69 -8.26 -9.16
CA ASN A 117 -0.13 -9.05 -8.25
C ASN A 117 0.62 -9.31 -6.94
N GLY A 118 -0.12 -9.34 -5.85
CA GLY A 118 0.35 -9.72 -4.52
C GLY A 118 -0.78 -10.21 -3.64
N SER A 119 -0.45 -10.46 -2.38
CA SER A 119 -1.39 -10.90 -1.37
C SER A 119 -1.22 -10.12 -0.07
N ILE A 120 -2.33 -9.90 0.64
CA ILE A 120 -2.27 -9.43 2.03
C ILE A 120 -1.74 -10.58 2.88
N VAL A 121 -0.55 -10.37 3.44
CA VAL A 121 0.14 -11.33 4.31
C VAL A 121 0.09 -10.91 5.77
N GLU A 122 -0.22 -9.64 6.06
CA GLU A 122 -0.42 -9.14 7.41
C GLU A 122 -1.61 -8.20 7.46
N TRP A 123 -2.66 -8.64 8.15
CA TRP A 123 -3.83 -7.81 8.38
C TRP A 123 -3.56 -6.84 9.53
N THR A 124 -3.94 -5.58 9.32
CA THR A 124 -3.96 -4.55 10.37
C THR A 124 -2.59 -4.35 11.05
N VAL A 125 -1.59 -3.95 10.26
CA VAL A 125 -0.28 -3.48 10.78
C VAL A 125 -0.47 -2.26 11.69
N TYR A 126 -1.42 -1.39 11.34
CA TYR A 126 -1.86 -0.25 12.12
C TYR A 126 -3.33 0.03 11.81
N MET A 127 -4.07 0.56 12.78
CA MET A 127 -5.43 1.05 12.58
C MET A 127 -5.75 2.16 13.57
N ASP A 128 -6.37 3.22 13.07
CA ASP A 128 -7.10 4.21 13.85
C ASP A 128 -8.43 4.56 13.14
N ALA A 129 -9.08 5.64 13.55
CA ALA A 129 -10.35 6.09 12.97
C ALA A 129 -10.25 6.62 11.52
N GLN A 130 -9.05 6.94 11.03
CA GLN A 130 -8.81 7.54 9.71
C GLN A 130 -7.97 6.68 8.78
N VAL A 131 -7.16 5.77 9.30
CA VAL A 131 -6.30 4.92 8.49
C VAL A 131 -6.30 3.48 8.96
N ILE A 132 -6.32 2.57 7.98
CA ILE A 132 -5.95 1.17 8.16
C ILE A 132 -4.70 0.89 7.33
N VAL A 133 -3.76 0.14 7.89
CA VAL A 133 -2.54 -0.29 7.18
C VAL A 133 -2.52 -1.81 7.10
N HIS A 134 -2.30 -2.34 5.90
CA HIS A 134 -2.18 -3.78 5.64
C HIS A 134 -0.85 -4.09 4.97
N GLY A 135 -0.20 -5.16 5.42
CA GLY A 135 1.05 -5.65 4.87
C GLY A 135 0.84 -6.57 3.68
N VAL A 136 1.56 -6.32 2.60
CA VAL A 136 1.51 -7.11 1.36
C VAL A 136 2.89 -7.68 1.00
N ASP A 137 2.90 -8.84 0.35
CA ASP A 137 4.14 -9.57 -0.01
C ASP A 137 4.82 -9.08 -1.30
N THR A 138 4.19 -8.15 -1.99
CA THR A 138 4.67 -7.47 -3.19
C THR A 138 4.61 -5.95 -3.02
N VAL A 139 5.28 -5.21 -3.88
CA VAL A 139 5.01 -3.77 -4.06
C VAL A 139 4.07 -3.64 -5.25
N ILE A 140 2.84 -3.15 -5.02
CA ILE A 140 1.88 -2.99 -6.11
C ILE A 140 2.29 -1.78 -6.93
N MET A 141 2.71 -2.03 -8.17
CA MET A 141 3.19 -0.99 -9.07
C MET A 141 2.04 -0.45 -9.92
N PRO A 142 1.96 0.87 -10.15
CA PRO A 142 1.04 1.43 -11.14
C PRO A 142 1.36 0.86 -12.54
N PRO A 143 0.36 0.63 -13.43
CA PRO A 143 0.57 -0.04 -14.71
C PRO A 143 1.62 0.59 -15.64
N LYS A 144 1.89 1.88 -15.49
CA LYS A 144 2.88 2.65 -16.26
C LYS A 144 4.34 2.40 -15.85
N PHE A 145 4.60 1.61 -14.81
CA PHE A 145 5.94 1.33 -14.28
C PHE A 145 6.41 -0.11 -14.50
N LYS A 146 5.93 -0.78 -15.56
CA LYS A 146 6.39 -2.12 -15.94
C LYS A 146 7.89 -2.20 -16.15
#